data_AF-A0A8H7ZWB7-F1
#
_entry.id   AF-A0A8H7ZWB7-F1
#
_cell.length_a   1.000
_cell.length_b   1.000
_cell.length_c   1.000
_cell.angle_alpha   90.00
_cell.angle_beta   90.00
_cell.angle_gamma   90.00
#
_symmetry.space_group_name_H-M   'P 1'
#
loop_
_entity.id
_entity.type
_entity.pdbx_description
1 polymer ?
#
loop_
_entity_poly.entity_id
_entity_poly.type
_entity_poly.pdbx_seq_one_letter_code
_entity_poly.pdbx_strand_id
1 'polypeptide(L)'
;RLPAGDDKNERNRIKTREYRLRFSSPQEKQNTPPASPSMAASTSAPAQTNDPNQTIYVRNLPEKLQKEELKRCLYELFSAYGRIMDIVALKTEKMRGQAFVVFREVSSAAASLKALNGFMFFEKPM
;
A
#
# COMPACT_ATOMS: atom_id res chain seq x y z
N ARG A 1 17.91 20.06 -31.70
CA ARG A 1 16.56 20.23 -31.10
C ARG A 1 16.16 18.85 -30.57
N LEU A 2 16.43 18.57 -29.29
CA LEU A 2 16.15 17.25 -28.68
C LEU A 2 14.75 17.25 -28.05
N PRO A 3 14.01 16.14 -28.13
CA PRO A 3 12.58 16.10 -27.84
C PRO A 3 12.30 16.10 -26.33
N ALA A 4 11.37 16.97 -25.91
CA ALA A 4 10.92 17.17 -24.53
C ALA A 4 9.92 16.08 -24.05
N GLY A 5 10.19 14.81 -24.36
CA GLY A 5 9.26 13.69 -24.16
C GLY A 5 9.38 12.92 -22.84
N ASP A 6 10.55 12.92 -22.19
CA ASP A 6 10.90 11.87 -21.21
C ASP A 6 10.91 12.30 -19.73
N ASP A 7 10.63 13.56 -19.43
CA ASP A 7 10.74 14.13 -18.08
C ASP A 7 9.77 13.51 -17.06
N LYS A 8 8.55 13.17 -17.50
CA LYS A 8 7.51 12.62 -16.62
C LYS A 8 7.79 11.17 -16.24
N ASN A 9 8.39 10.41 -17.15
CA ASN A 9 8.75 9.01 -16.92
C ASN A 9 9.95 8.93 -15.96
N GLU A 10 10.94 9.79 -16.15
CA GLU A 10 12.11 9.90 -15.27
C GLU A 10 11.70 10.30 -13.84
N ARG A 11 10.81 11.30 -13.71
CA ARG A 11 10.23 11.69 -12.40
C ARG A 11 9.51 10.54 -11.71
N ASN A 12 8.77 9.72 -12.45
CA ASN A 12 8.09 8.54 -11.89
C ASN A 12 9.09 7.44 -11.51
N ARG A 13 10.19 7.27 -12.25
CA ARG A 13 11.29 6.35 -11.91
C ARG A 13 11.99 6.77 -10.61
N ILE A 14 12.34 8.04 -10.48
CA ILE A 14 12.98 8.62 -9.28
C ILE A 14 12.05 8.46 -8.08
N LYS A 15 10.78 8.86 -8.22
CA LYS A 15 9.76 8.67 -7.17
C LYS A 15 9.62 7.19 -6.80
N THR A 16 9.47 6.29 -7.76
CA THR A 16 9.33 4.85 -7.50
C THR A 16 10.49 4.30 -6.66
N ARG A 17 11.74 4.69 -6.98
CA ARG A 17 12.93 4.27 -6.24
C ARG A 17 12.96 4.86 -4.83
N GLU A 18 12.67 6.15 -4.69
CA GLU A 18 12.55 6.84 -3.40
C GLU A 18 11.48 6.19 -2.50
N TYR A 19 10.27 5.97 -3.03
CA TYR A 19 9.18 5.34 -2.29
C TYR A 19 9.52 3.90 -1.91
N ARG A 20 10.13 3.13 -2.82
CA ARG A 20 10.64 1.81 -2.46
C ARG A 20 11.69 1.90 -1.35
N LEU A 21 12.65 2.82 -1.40
CA LEU A 21 13.67 2.91 -0.37
C LEU A 21 13.10 3.38 0.99
N ARG A 22 12.13 4.31 0.98
CA ARG A 22 11.49 4.84 2.21
C ARG A 22 10.49 3.89 2.85
N PHE A 23 9.73 3.15 2.03
CA PHE A 23 8.61 2.31 2.51
C PHE A 23 8.86 0.81 2.35
N SER A 24 9.90 0.38 1.61
CA SER A 24 10.49 -0.96 1.74
C SER A 24 11.48 -0.96 2.90
N SER A 25 11.00 -0.60 4.09
CA SER A 25 11.77 -0.89 5.29
C SER A 25 11.95 -2.42 5.36
N PRO A 26 13.15 -2.91 5.70
CA PRO A 26 13.33 -4.30 5.99
C PRO A 26 12.48 -4.60 7.22
N GLN A 27 11.37 -5.33 7.03
CA GLN A 27 10.86 -6.18 8.10
C GLN A 27 11.85 -7.35 8.24
N GLU A 28 13.10 -7.04 8.60
CA GLU A 28 14.08 -8.03 8.98
C GLU A 28 13.93 -8.26 10.49
N LYS A 29 13.47 -9.49 10.80
CA LYS A 29 13.42 -10.17 12.09
C LYS A 29 12.28 -9.81 13.06
N GLN A 30 11.15 -10.51 12.89
CA GLN A 30 10.70 -11.40 13.96
C GLN A 30 9.90 -12.60 13.42
N ASN A 31 10.62 -13.58 12.89
CA ASN A 31 10.11 -14.96 12.76
C ASN A 31 11.32 -15.91 12.77
N THR A 32 12.05 -15.93 13.88
CA THR A 32 12.71 -17.17 14.29
C THR A 32 11.64 -18.02 14.99
N PRO A 33 11.33 -19.23 14.50
CA PRO A 33 10.37 -20.10 15.14
C PRO A 33 10.92 -20.51 16.52
N PRO A 34 10.19 -20.33 17.64
CA PRO A 34 10.51 -21.07 18.84
C PRO A 34 10.08 -22.52 18.60
N ALA A 35 11.07 -23.40 18.46
CA ALA A 35 10.84 -24.83 18.51
C ALA A 35 10.32 -25.22 19.90
N SER A 36 9.01 -25.44 20.04
CA SER A 36 8.46 -26.62 20.72
C SER A 36 6.93 -26.69 20.62
N PRO A 37 6.34 -27.90 20.52
CA PRO A 37 4.93 -28.10 20.23
C PRO A 37 4.12 -28.29 21.52
N SER A 38 3.00 -27.59 21.68
CA SER A 38 1.89 -28.12 22.48
C SER A 38 0.54 -27.47 22.13
N MET A 39 -0.29 -28.31 21.50
CA MET A 39 -1.75 -28.41 21.57
C MET A 39 -2.68 -27.20 21.37
N ALA A 40 -3.66 -27.47 20.49
CA ALA A 40 -5.05 -27.01 20.46
C ALA A 40 -5.39 -25.72 19.67
N ALA A 41 -6.00 -25.96 18.51
CA ALA A 41 -7.16 -25.27 17.94
C ALA A 41 -7.14 -23.74 17.84
N SER A 42 -6.92 -23.24 16.63
CA SER A 42 -7.93 -22.54 15.81
C SER A 42 -7.24 -21.74 14.70
N THR A 43 -7.78 -21.86 13.49
CA THR A 43 -7.39 -21.13 12.28
C THR A 43 -7.36 -19.61 12.51
N SER A 44 -6.17 -19.03 12.68
CA SER A 44 -5.97 -17.58 12.56
C SER A 44 -4.87 -17.33 11.56
N ALA A 45 -5.25 -16.83 10.39
CA ALA A 45 -4.38 -16.27 9.37
C ALA A 45 -3.28 -15.40 10.00
N PRO A 46 -2.07 -15.32 9.42
CA PRO A 46 -0.99 -14.53 9.99
C PRO A 46 -1.43 -13.07 9.95
N ALA A 47 -1.95 -12.58 11.07
CA ALA A 47 -2.11 -11.16 11.32
C ALA A 47 -0.69 -10.61 11.33
N GLN A 48 -0.25 -10.14 10.15
CA GLN A 48 0.96 -9.37 9.99
C GLN A 48 0.83 -8.22 10.97
N THR A 49 1.52 -8.33 12.09
CA THR A 49 1.76 -7.25 13.05
C THR A 49 2.63 -6.24 12.32
N ASN A 50 2.02 -5.54 11.36
CA ASN A 50 2.59 -4.36 10.76
C ASN A 50 2.63 -3.34 11.87
N ASP A 51 3.84 -2.97 12.31
CA ASP A 51 4.04 -1.85 13.19
C ASP A 51 3.15 -0.69 12.74
N PRO A 52 2.45 -0.05 13.69
CA PRO A 52 1.41 0.90 13.38
C PRO A 52 2.06 2.06 12.61
N ASN A 53 1.85 2.07 11.29
CA ASN A 53 2.44 3.00 10.35
C ASN A 53 1.36 3.93 9.82
N GLN A 54 1.71 5.20 9.66
CA GLN A 54 0.81 6.20 9.07
C GLN A 54 0.55 5.93 7.59
N THR A 55 1.41 5.15 6.94
CA THR A 55 1.29 4.82 5.52
C THR A 55 0.84 3.38 5.33
N ILE A 56 -0.25 3.20 4.59
CA ILE A 56 -0.78 1.89 4.21
C ILE A 56 -0.35 1.56 2.79
N TYR A 57 0.13 0.34 2.63
CA TYR A 57 0.47 -0.22 1.33
C TYR A 57 -0.70 -1.03 0.79
N VAL A 58 -1.10 -0.69 -0.43
CA VAL A 58 -2.26 -1.26 -1.10
C VAL A 58 -1.79 -1.97 -2.37
N ARG A 59 -2.21 -3.22 -2.53
CA ARG A 59 -1.86 -4.07 -3.68
C ARG A 59 -3.09 -4.48 -4.47
N ASN A 60 -2.85 -5.15 -5.60
CA ASN A 60 -3.87 -5.72 -6.46
C ASN A 60 -4.88 -4.71 -7.04
N LEU A 61 -4.44 -3.46 -7.21
CA LEU A 61 -5.25 -2.39 -7.80
C LEU A 61 -5.40 -2.55 -9.32
N PRO A 62 -6.51 -2.09 -9.92
CA PRO A 62 -6.71 -2.13 -11.36
C PRO A 62 -5.74 -1.20 -12.10
N GLU A 63 -4.83 -1.76 -12.90
CA GLU A 63 -3.87 -0.99 -13.71
C GLU A 63 -4.52 -0.26 -14.90
N LYS A 64 -5.72 -0.70 -15.30
CA LYS A 64 -6.51 -0.08 -16.37
C LYS A 64 -6.96 1.34 -15.99
N LEU A 65 -7.23 1.62 -14.71
CA LEU A 65 -7.65 2.95 -14.25
C LEU A 65 -6.52 3.97 -14.40
N GLN A 66 -6.88 5.22 -14.74
CA GLN A 66 -5.90 6.31 -14.78
C GLN A 66 -5.38 6.61 -13.38
N LYS A 67 -4.15 7.12 -13.28
CA LYS A 67 -3.50 7.43 -11.99
C LYS A 67 -4.30 8.44 -11.15
N GLU A 68 -5.04 9.33 -11.81
CA GLU A 68 -5.81 10.40 -11.17
C GLU A 68 -7.14 9.86 -10.63
N GLU A 69 -7.84 9.08 -11.45
CA GLU A 69 -9.03 8.30 -11.06
C GLU A 69 -8.74 7.35 -9.89
N LEU A 70 -7.66 6.57 -9.98
CA LEU A 70 -7.27 5.64 -8.93
C LEU A 70 -7.03 6.38 -7.61
N LYS A 71 -6.36 7.54 -7.66
CA LYS A 71 -6.14 8.36 -6.47
C LYS A 71 -7.43 8.94 -5.90
N ARG A 72 -8.37 9.39 -6.74
CA ARG A 72 -9.70 9.84 -6.29
C ARG A 72 -10.46 8.73 -5.58
N CYS A 73 -10.56 7.56 -6.21
CA CYS A 73 -11.28 6.43 -5.64
C CYS A 73 -10.67 5.96 -4.33
N LEU A 74 -9.33 5.87 -4.25
CA LEU A 74 -8.64 5.56 -3.00
C LEU A 74 -8.90 6.65 -1.96
N TYR A 75 -8.84 7.92 -2.35
CA TYR A 75 -9.12 9.03 -1.43
C TYR A 75 -10.51 8.91 -0.82
N GLU A 76 -11.54 8.72 -1.64
CA GLU A 76 -12.92 8.58 -1.16
C GLU A 76 -13.10 7.36 -0.25
N LEU A 77 -12.53 6.21 -0.62
CA LEU A 77 -12.61 4.98 0.18
C LEU A 77 -11.91 5.11 1.54
N PHE A 78 -10.70 5.66 1.54
CA PHE A 78 -9.88 5.77 2.75
C PHE A 78 -10.27 6.98 3.61
N SER A 79 -10.91 8.00 3.03
CA SER A 79 -11.37 9.20 3.75
C SER A 79 -12.45 8.87 4.78
N ALA A 80 -13.14 7.73 4.67
CA ALA A 80 -14.09 7.26 5.68
C ALA A 80 -13.43 6.87 7.01
N TYR A 81 -12.14 6.51 7.00
CA TYR A 81 -11.40 6.06 8.18
C TYR A 81 -10.58 7.16 8.83
N GLY A 82 -10.23 8.20 8.07
CA GLY A 82 -9.46 9.32 8.59
C GLY A 82 -8.98 10.29 7.52
N ARG A 83 -8.29 11.34 7.98
CA ARG A 83 -7.76 12.37 7.08
C ARG A 83 -6.50 11.87 6.38
N ILE A 84 -6.54 11.83 5.06
CA ILE A 84 -5.42 11.43 4.20
C ILE A 84 -4.52 12.65 3.98
N MET A 85 -3.20 12.47 4.12
CA MET A 85 -2.18 13.47 3.81
C MET A 85 -1.78 13.42 2.34
N ASP A 86 -1.44 12.23 1.84
CA ASP A 86 -1.00 12.05 0.46
C ASP A 86 -1.34 10.65 -0.07
N ILE A 87 -1.54 10.54 -1.38
CA ILE A 87 -1.77 9.25 -2.05
C ILE A 87 -0.81 9.14 -3.22
N VAL A 88 0.00 8.10 -3.15
CA VAL A 88 1.07 7.84 -4.10
C VAL A 88 0.72 6.61 -4.89
N ALA A 89 0.23 6.83 -6.11
CA ALA A 89 -0.04 5.79 -7.09
C ALA A 89 0.82 6.02 -8.33
N LEU A 90 1.57 4.99 -8.75
CA LEU A 90 2.50 5.04 -9.87
C LEU A 90 2.14 3.95 -10.87
N LYS A 91 2.01 4.29 -12.15
CA LYS A 91 1.72 3.32 -13.24
C LYS A 91 2.98 2.75 -13.89
N THR A 92 4.12 2.82 -13.21
CA THR A 92 5.37 2.21 -13.69
C THR A 92 5.26 0.70 -13.62
N GLU A 93 5.93 -0.04 -14.51
CA GLU A 93 5.90 -1.52 -14.56
C GLU A 93 6.14 -2.20 -13.19
N LYS A 94 6.94 -1.57 -12.32
CA LYS A 94 7.25 -2.04 -10.97
C LYS A 94 6.24 -1.66 -9.88
N MET A 95 5.38 -0.66 -10.11
CA MET A 95 4.37 -0.16 -9.16
C MET A 95 2.93 -0.22 -9.71
N ARG A 96 2.73 -0.74 -10.93
CA ARG A 96 1.39 -0.98 -11.45
C ARG A 96 0.62 -1.88 -10.48
N GLY A 97 -0.63 -1.51 -10.24
CA GLY A 97 -1.49 -2.19 -9.27
C GLY A 97 -1.08 -2.01 -7.80
N GLN A 98 -0.22 -1.04 -7.50
CA GLN A 98 0.23 -0.72 -6.15
C GLN A 98 0.01 0.76 -5.85
N ALA A 99 -0.36 1.05 -4.61
CA ALA A 99 -0.45 2.42 -4.11
C ALA A 99 -0.03 2.49 -2.64
N PHE A 100 0.41 3.68 -2.25
CA PHE A 100 0.68 4.02 -0.85
C PHE A 100 -0.27 5.13 -0.45
N VAL A 101 -0.99 4.93 0.65
CA VAL A 101 -1.92 5.90 1.22
C VAL A 101 -1.34 6.38 2.52
N VAL A 102 -0.98 7.66 2.60
CA VAL A 102 -0.40 8.29 3.79
C VAL A 102 -1.52 8.96 4.56
N PHE A 103 -1.80 8.48 5.77
CA PHE A 103 -2.73 9.09 6.71
C PHE A 103 -2.04 10.14 7.58
N ARG A 104 -2.86 11.04 8.13
CA ARG A 104 -2.41 11.96 9.18
C ARG A 104 -2.17 11.23 10.50
N GLU A 105 -2.97 10.21 10.80
CA GLU A 105 -2.92 9.48 12.06
C GLU A 105 -2.71 7.99 11.83
N VAL A 106 -1.91 7.38 12.71
CA VAL A 106 -1.60 5.96 12.67
C VAL A 106 -2.83 5.09 12.96
N SER A 107 -3.72 5.54 13.86
CA SER A 107 -4.94 4.82 14.23
C SER A 107 -5.87 4.63 13.04
N SER A 108 -6.07 5.69 12.24
CA SER A 108 -6.86 5.65 11.01
C SER A 108 -6.27 4.69 9.98
N ALA A 109 -4.95 4.69 9.84
CA ALA A 109 -4.23 3.78 8.96
C ALA A 109 -4.50 2.32 9.38
N ALA A 110 -4.31 1.99 10.67
CA ALA A 110 -4.55 0.66 11.20
C ALA A 110 -6.03 0.20 11.08
N ALA A 111 -6.98 1.11 11.31
CA ALA A 111 -8.40 0.83 11.17
C ALA A 111 -8.77 0.52 9.71
N SER A 112 -8.29 1.34 8.77
CA SER A 112 -8.54 1.14 7.34
C SER A 112 -7.92 -0.16 6.83
N LEU A 113 -6.71 -0.52 7.26
CA LEU A 113 -6.08 -1.78 6.88
C LEU A 113 -6.95 -2.96 7.35
N LYS A 114 -7.42 -2.96 8.59
CA LYS A 114 -8.28 -4.05 9.11
C LYS A 114 -9.61 -4.15 8.37
N ALA A 115 -10.22 -3.03 8.02
CA ALA A 115 -11.53 -3.00 7.39
C ALA A 115 -11.49 -3.23 5.87
N LEU A 116 -10.41 -2.82 5.21
CA LEU A 116 -10.25 -2.89 3.76
C LEU A 116 -9.38 -4.07 3.29
N ASN A 117 -8.76 -4.82 4.20
CA ASN A 117 -8.01 -6.02 3.84
C ASN A 117 -8.97 -7.10 3.30
N GLY A 118 -8.86 -7.41 2.01
CA GLY A 118 -9.77 -8.31 1.30
C GLY A 118 -11.03 -7.60 0.77
N PHE A 119 -11.09 -6.28 0.81
CA PHE A 119 -12.23 -5.52 0.27
C PHE A 119 -12.26 -5.59 -1.25
N MET A 120 -13.44 -5.81 -1.82
CA MET A 120 -13.62 -5.87 -3.27
C MET A 120 -13.64 -4.45 -3.85
N PHE A 121 -12.58 -4.09 -4.57
CA PHE A 121 -12.46 -2.81 -5.25
C PHE A 121 -12.44 -2.99 -6.76
N PHE A 122 -13.46 -2.46 -7.45
CA PHE A 122 -13.60 -2.55 -8.91
C PHE A 122 -13.33 -3.97 -9.44
N GLU A 123 -14.03 -4.96 -8.86
CA GLU A 123 -13.94 -6.40 -9.20
C GLU A 123 -12.66 -7.14 -8.78
N LYS A 124 -11.75 -6.50 -8.02
CA LYS A 124 -10.55 -7.15 -7.49
C LYS A 124 -10.46 -7.05 -5.96
N PRO A 125 -10.11 -8.14 -5.23
CA PRO A 125 -9.89 -8.09 -3.79
C PRO A 125 -8.58 -7.33 -3.50
N MET A 126 -8.63 -6.35 -2.60
CA MET A 126 -7.53 -5.44 -2.30
C MET A 126 -6.77 -5.82 -1.04
#